data_AF-A0A4V2UQN8-F1
#
_entry.id   AF-A0A4V2UQN8-F1
#
_cell.length_a   1.000
_cell.length_b   1.000
_cell.length_c   1.000
_cell.angle_alpha   90.00
_cell.angle_beta   90.00
_cell.angle_gamma   90.00
#
_symmetry.space_group_name_H-M   'P 1'
#
loop_
_entity.id
_entity.type
_entity.pdbx_description
1 polymer ?
#
loop_
_entity_poly.entity_id
_entity_poly.type
_entity_poly.pdbx_seq_one_letter_code
_entity_poly.pdbx_strand_id
1 'polypeptide(L)'
;MIKLLYLLHVLATVVWVGGMFFAHQVLRPVAAAQLEPPARLRLWAGVFGRFFPWVWAAVVLLLVTGQAIVAQVGGYGVVPKHVHVMAGIGYLMAAIFVYLYFVPYRRFVRSVQAEAWPTAGEGLVVIRRLVGTNLTLGLLNIVLVFVLPVLM
;
A
#
# COMPACT_ATOMS: atom_id res chain seq x y z
N MET A 1 12.02 17.79 17.05
CA MET A 1 11.25 17.85 15.79
C MET A 1 11.42 16.59 14.95
N ILE A 2 12.63 16.16 14.60
CA ILE A 2 12.88 14.98 13.74
C ILE A 2 12.27 13.66 14.24
N LYS A 3 12.26 13.42 15.57
CA LYS A 3 11.63 12.22 16.17
C LYS A 3 10.14 12.09 15.84
N LEU A 4 9.42 13.20 15.75
CA LEU A 4 8.01 13.22 15.37
C LEU A 4 7.82 12.81 13.91
N LEU A 5 8.71 13.25 13.01
CA LEU A 5 8.67 12.85 11.61
C LEU A 5 8.86 11.34 11.46
N TYR A 6 9.84 10.76 12.18
CA TYR A 6 10.04 9.31 12.19
C TYR A 6 8.82 8.57 12.74
N LEU A 7 8.23 9.03 13.85
CA LEU A 7 7.02 8.43 14.41
C LEU A 7 5.89 8.41 13.39
N LEU A 8 5.59 9.54 12.75
CA LEU A 8 4.54 9.65 11.74
C LEU A 8 4.84 8.77 10.52
N HIS A 9 6.09 8.74 10.06
CA HIS A 9 6.54 7.91 8.94
C HIS A 9 6.34 6.42 9.23
N VAL A 10 6.72 5.97 10.44
CA VAL A 10 6.56 4.57 10.85
C VAL A 10 5.08 4.24 11.04
N LEU A 11 4.28 5.09 11.67
CA LEU A 11 2.84 4.85 11.83
C LEU A 11 2.13 4.74 10.47
N ALA A 12 2.46 5.62 9.52
CA ALA A 12 1.93 5.53 8.15
C ALA A 12 2.35 4.22 7.46
N THR A 13 3.59 3.79 7.66
CA THR A 13 4.08 2.48 7.16
C THR A 13 3.29 1.32 7.77
N VAL A 14 3.06 1.34 9.09
CA VAL A 14 2.31 0.30 9.82
C VAL A 14 0.88 0.21 9.31
N VAL A 15 0.18 1.33 9.20
CA VAL A 15 -1.22 1.36 8.72
C VAL A 15 -1.31 0.81 7.30
N TRP A 16 -0.43 1.24 6.40
CA TRP A 16 -0.52 0.86 5.00
C TRP A 16 -0.03 -0.58 4.76
N VAL A 17 1.20 -0.90 5.13
CA VAL A 17 1.80 -2.23 4.90
C VAL A 17 1.09 -3.29 5.75
N GLY A 18 0.82 -2.99 7.02
CA GLY A 18 0.06 -3.89 7.91
C GLY A 18 -1.37 -4.11 7.43
N GLY A 19 -2.06 -3.06 6.97
CA GLY A 19 -3.38 -3.18 6.38
C GLY A 19 -3.41 -4.03 5.10
N MET A 20 -2.41 -3.86 4.22
CA MET A 20 -2.25 -4.72 3.03
C MET A 20 -1.98 -6.18 3.41
N PHE A 21 -1.13 -6.41 4.42
CA PHE A 21 -0.84 -7.76 4.92
C PHE A 21 -2.12 -8.42 5.44
N PHE A 22 -2.85 -7.76 6.32
CA PHE A 22 -4.13 -8.27 6.85
C PHE A 22 -5.12 -8.56 5.72
N ALA A 23 -5.32 -7.61 4.81
CA ALA A 23 -6.24 -7.77 3.69
C ALA A 23 -5.87 -8.99 2.82
N HIS A 24 -4.59 -9.14 2.46
CA HIS A 24 -4.14 -10.15 1.52
C HIS A 24 -3.99 -11.54 2.13
N GLN A 25 -3.40 -11.64 3.33
CA GLN A 25 -3.03 -12.91 3.96
C GLN A 25 -4.11 -13.45 4.90
N VAL A 26 -4.95 -12.57 5.47
CA VAL A 26 -5.91 -12.96 6.51
C VAL A 26 -7.34 -12.85 5.99
N LEU A 27 -7.78 -11.64 5.63
CA LEU A 27 -9.17 -11.41 5.24
C LEU A 27 -9.54 -12.15 3.95
N ARG A 28 -8.68 -12.11 2.93
CA ARG A 28 -8.93 -12.71 1.62
C ARG A 28 -9.21 -14.22 1.67
N PRO A 29 -8.36 -15.09 2.26
CA PRO A 29 -8.64 -16.52 2.29
C PRO A 29 -9.93 -16.84 3.05
N VAL A 30 -10.20 -16.15 4.16
CA VAL A 30 -11.43 -16.33 4.93
C VAL A 30 -12.66 -15.96 4.11
N ALA A 31 -12.66 -14.77 3.48
CA ALA A 31 -13.74 -14.35 2.60
C ALA A 31 -13.91 -15.27 1.38
N ALA A 32 -12.83 -15.85 0.88
CA ALA A 32 -12.89 -16.79 -0.24
C ALA A 32 -13.53 -18.14 0.15
N ALA A 33 -13.29 -18.60 1.38
CA ALA A 33 -13.81 -19.87 1.89
C ALA A 33 -15.25 -19.78 2.40
N GLN A 34 -15.66 -18.62 2.94
CA GLN A 34 -16.94 -18.49 3.64
C GLN A 34 -18.03 -17.79 2.82
N LEU A 35 -17.68 -17.02 1.79
CA LEU A 35 -18.64 -16.20 1.05
C LEU A 35 -18.74 -16.62 -0.42
N GLU A 36 -19.99 -16.68 -0.89
CA GLU A 36 -20.31 -16.80 -2.30
C GLU A 36 -19.76 -15.61 -3.13
N PRO A 37 -19.56 -15.77 -4.45
CA PRO A 37 -18.89 -14.76 -5.26
C PRO A 37 -19.50 -13.35 -5.16
N PRO A 38 -20.83 -13.12 -5.28
CA PRO A 38 -21.40 -11.76 -5.19
C PRO A 38 -21.21 -11.12 -3.81
N ALA A 39 -21.46 -11.88 -2.74
CA ALA A 39 -21.28 -11.40 -1.36
C ALA A 39 -19.82 -11.02 -1.08
N ARG A 40 -18.87 -11.83 -1.57
CA ARG A 40 -17.43 -11.56 -1.48
C ARG A 40 -17.03 -10.29 -2.23
N LEU A 41 -17.58 -10.04 -3.42
CA LEU A 41 -17.28 -8.83 -4.20
C LEU A 41 -17.84 -7.58 -3.51
N ARG A 42 -19.05 -7.65 -2.96
CA ARG A 42 -19.64 -6.55 -2.17
C ARG A 42 -18.83 -6.26 -0.89
N LEU A 43 -18.37 -7.30 -0.18
CA LEU A 43 -17.47 -7.14 0.97
C LEU A 43 -16.21 -6.36 0.56
N TRP A 44 -15.54 -6.78 -0.51
CA TRP A 44 -14.31 -6.12 -0.96
C TRP A 44 -14.53 -4.67 -1.39
N ALA A 45 -15.65 -4.35 -2.06
CA ALA A 45 -16.00 -2.97 -2.38
C ALA A 45 -16.13 -2.11 -1.11
N GLY A 46 -16.79 -2.64 -0.08
CA GLY A 46 -16.96 -1.97 1.22
C GLY A 46 -15.67 -1.81 2.02
N VAL A 47 -14.80 -2.83 1.98
CA VAL A 47 -13.47 -2.82 2.64
C VAL A 47 -12.56 -1.79 1.97
N PHE A 48 -12.43 -1.82 0.64
CA PHE A 48 -11.61 -0.86 -0.09
C PHE A 48 -12.12 0.58 0.09
N GLY A 49 -13.44 0.78 0.07
CA GLY A 49 -14.04 2.10 0.31
C GLY A 49 -13.69 2.71 1.67
N ARG A 50 -13.44 1.87 2.69
CA ARG A 50 -13.00 2.32 4.02
C ARG A 50 -11.49 2.39 4.15
N PHE A 51 -10.75 1.48 3.54
CA PHE A 51 -9.31 1.39 3.70
C PHE A 51 -8.54 2.40 2.84
N PHE A 52 -8.97 2.65 1.60
CA PHE A 52 -8.21 3.53 0.70
C PHE A 52 -8.08 5.00 1.13
N PRO A 53 -9.04 5.62 1.86
CA PRO A 53 -8.80 6.91 2.51
C PRO A 53 -7.60 6.89 3.49
N TRP A 54 -7.45 5.82 4.28
CA TRP A 54 -6.28 5.63 5.16
C TRP A 54 -5.00 5.43 4.35
N VAL A 55 -5.06 4.71 3.22
CA VAL A 55 -3.91 4.55 2.33
C VAL A 55 -3.49 5.88 1.72
N TRP A 56 -4.43 6.72 1.27
CA TRP A 56 -4.12 8.07 0.79
C TRP A 56 -3.43 8.92 1.85
N ALA A 57 -3.95 8.91 3.09
CA ALA A 57 -3.32 9.60 4.21
C ALA A 57 -1.89 9.08 4.47
N ALA A 58 -1.70 7.76 4.46
CA ALA A 58 -0.39 7.14 4.63
C ALA A 58 0.58 7.50 3.51
N VAL A 59 0.17 7.47 2.24
CA VAL A 59 1.00 7.86 1.09
C VAL A 59 1.47 9.31 1.25
N VAL A 60 0.56 10.24 1.52
CA VAL A 60 0.92 11.66 1.68
C VAL A 60 1.86 11.83 2.86
N LEU A 61 1.56 11.21 4.01
CA LEU A 61 2.43 11.29 5.19
C LEU A 61 3.81 10.74 4.91
N LEU A 62 3.95 9.58 4.26
CA LEU A 62 5.24 8.97 3.95
C LEU A 62 6.09 9.84 3.03
N LEU A 63 5.49 10.41 1.98
CA LEU A 63 6.19 11.30 1.06
C LEU A 63 6.64 12.58 1.77
N VAL A 64 5.75 13.25 2.48
CA VAL A 64 6.07 14.51 3.18
C VAL A 64 7.10 14.28 4.28
N THR A 65 6.90 13.28 5.14
CA THR A 65 7.82 13.01 6.24
C THR A 65 9.17 12.48 5.74
N GLY A 66 9.19 11.65 4.69
CA GLY A 66 10.43 11.15 4.10
C GLY A 66 11.30 12.29 3.54
N GLN A 67 10.71 13.18 2.76
CA GLN A 67 11.42 14.35 2.23
C GLN A 67 11.88 15.30 3.35
N ALA A 68 11.05 15.52 4.37
CA ALA A 68 11.40 16.37 5.51
C ALA A 68 12.54 15.79 6.34
N ILE A 69 12.58 14.47 6.55
CA ILE A 69 13.67 13.78 7.24
C ILE A 69 14.96 13.95 6.44
N VAL A 70 14.94 13.64 5.12
CA VAL A 70 16.11 13.78 4.26
C VAL A 70 16.64 15.21 4.27
N ALA A 71 15.76 16.22 4.21
CA ALA A 71 16.16 17.62 4.29
C ALA A 71 16.82 17.97 5.64
N GLN A 72 16.29 17.47 6.77
CA GLN A 72 16.83 17.77 8.10
C GLN A 72 18.18 17.08 8.39
N VAL A 73 18.50 15.98 7.70
CA VAL A 73 19.79 15.27 7.86
C VAL A 73 20.86 15.72 6.88
N GLY A 74 20.62 16.79 6.09
CA GLY A 74 21.60 17.37 5.16
C GLY A 74 21.35 17.09 3.67
N GLY A 75 20.22 16.46 3.32
CA GLY A 75 19.78 16.23 1.94
C GLY A 75 20.29 14.93 1.31
N TYR A 76 19.85 14.68 0.07
CA TYR A 76 20.20 13.46 -0.67
C TYR A 76 21.69 13.34 -1.03
N GLY A 77 22.49 14.40 -0.84
CA GLY A 77 23.94 14.33 -1.04
C GLY A 77 24.70 13.62 0.09
N VAL A 78 24.09 13.50 1.28
CA VAL A 78 24.75 12.97 2.48
C VAL A 78 24.09 11.69 3.02
N VAL A 79 22.84 11.41 2.65
CA VAL A 79 22.16 10.20 3.12
C VAL A 79 22.79 8.93 2.51
N PRO A 80 22.81 7.81 3.25
CA PRO A 80 23.33 6.56 2.73
C PRO A 80 22.56 6.03 1.50
N LYS A 81 23.22 5.23 0.67
CA LYS A 81 22.63 4.63 -0.56
C LYS A 81 21.30 3.89 -0.31
N HIS A 82 21.17 3.21 0.83
CA HIS A 82 19.93 2.50 1.16
C HIS A 82 18.71 3.45 1.25
N VAL A 83 18.89 4.71 1.65
CA VAL A 83 17.80 5.70 1.72
C VAL A 83 17.31 6.08 0.32
N HIS A 84 18.20 6.14 -0.68
CA HIS A 84 17.81 6.38 -2.07
C HIS A 84 16.98 5.23 -2.62
N VAL A 85 17.42 3.98 -2.38
CA VAL A 85 16.68 2.79 -2.80
C VAL A 85 15.33 2.73 -2.09
N MET A 86 15.31 3.01 -0.78
CA MET A 86 14.09 3.06 0.02
C MET A 86 13.07 4.08 -0.52
N ALA A 87 13.54 5.28 -0.85
CA ALA A 87 12.70 6.31 -1.46
C ALA A 87 12.20 5.88 -2.84
N GLY A 88 13.06 5.31 -3.69
CA GLY A 88 12.68 4.79 -5.01
C GLY A 88 11.58 3.73 -4.94
N ILE A 89 11.70 2.78 -4.01
CA ILE A 89 10.64 1.78 -3.75
C ILE A 89 9.36 2.47 -3.27
N GLY A 90 9.44 3.41 -2.33
CA GLY A 90 8.29 4.17 -1.85
C GLY A 90 7.54 4.92 -2.96
N TYR A 91 8.26 5.56 -3.89
CA TYR A 91 7.65 6.24 -5.04
C TYR A 91 6.98 5.26 -5.99
N LEU A 92 7.60 4.11 -6.27
CA LEU A 92 7.00 3.06 -7.08
C LEU A 92 5.72 2.52 -6.45
N MET A 93 5.74 2.26 -5.14
CA MET A 93 4.56 1.82 -4.37
C MET A 93 3.42 2.84 -4.44
N ALA A 94 3.73 4.14 -4.31
CA ALA A 94 2.75 5.20 -4.46
C ALA A 94 2.16 5.23 -5.88
N ALA A 95 2.99 5.11 -6.93
CA ALA A 95 2.53 5.07 -8.31
C ALA A 95 1.61 3.87 -8.59
N ILE A 96 1.94 2.68 -8.06
CA ILE A 96 1.09 1.49 -8.14
C ILE A 96 -0.26 1.76 -7.48
N PHE A 97 -0.28 2.37 -6.29
CA PHE A 97 -1.52 2.69 -5.60
C PHE A 97 -2.37 3.73 -6.34
N VAL A 98 -1.75 4.79 -6.88
CA VAL A 98 -2.45 5.81 -7.68
C VAL A 98 -3.13 5.15 -8.89
N TYR A 99 -2.38 4.34 -9.64
CA TYR A 99 -2.95 3.58 -10.76
C TYR A 99 -4.10 2.66 -10.30
N LEU A 100 -3.88 1.89 -9.24
CA LEU A 100 -4.87 0.98 -8.65
C LEU A 100 -6.16 1.71 -8.29
N TYR A 101 -6.06 2.85 -7.60
CA TYR A 101 -7.19 3.61 -7.11
C TYR A 101 -8.01 4.20 -8.26
N PHE A 102 -7.36 4.83 -9.24
CA PHE A 102 -8.07 5.53 -10.31
C PHE A 102 -8.56 4.62 -11.43
N VAL A 103 -7.95 3.45 -11.65
CA VAL A 103 -8.28 2.58 -12.79
C VAL A 103 -9.05 1.32 -12.35
N PRO A 104 -8.42 0.26 -11.81
CA PRO A 104 -9.13 -0.98 -11.53
C PRO A 104 -10.12 -0.86 -10.37
N TYR A 105 -9.85 -0.05 -9.33
CA TYR A 105 -10.81 0.11 -8.22
C TYR A 105 -12.11 0.79 -8.66
N ARG A 106 -12.03 1.88 -9.43
CA ARG A 106 -13.24 2.55 -9.95
C ARG A 106 -14.04 1.63 -10.86
N ARG A 107 -13.36 0.87 -11.73
CA ARG A 107 -14.01 -0.14 -12.59
C ARG A 107 -14.70 -1.23 -11.75
N PHE A 108 -13.99 -1.76 -10.75
CA PHE A 108 -14.50 -2.79 -9.85
C PHE A 108 -15.76 -2.34 -9.12
N VAL A 109 -15.75 -1.16 -8.47
CA VAL A 109 -16.91 -0.64 -7.74
C VAL A 109 -18.11 -0.43 -8.67
N ARG A 110 -17.89 0.12 -9.86
CA ARG A 110 -18.96 0.29 -10.87
C ARG A 110 -19.55 -1.06 -11.28
N SER A 111 -18.72 -2.06 -11.52
CA SER A 111 -19.20 -3.42 -11.87
C SER A 111 -19.96 -4.08 -10.72
N VAL A 112 -19.57 -3.86 -9.47
CA VAL A 112 -20.33 -4.35 -8.30
C VAL A 112 -21.68 -3.65 -8.19
N GLN A 113 -21.74 -2.33 -8.43
CA GLN A 113 -22.99 -1.56 -8.40
C GLN A 113 -23.96 -1.94 -9.53
N ALA A 114 -23.43 -2.28 -10.70
CA ALA A 114 -24.20 -2.75 -11.84
C ALA A 114 -24.49 -4.26 -11.80
N GLU A 115 -24.11 -4.96 -10.72
CA GLU A 115 -24.26 -6.41 -10.56
C GLU A 115 -23.61 -7.25 -11.68
N ALA A 116 -22.60 -6.68 -12.35
CA ALA A 116 -21.83 -7.33 -13.39
C ALA A 116 -20.76 -8.25 -12.76
N TRP A 117 -21.20 -9.34 -12.13
CA TRP A 117 -20.35 -10.21 -11.29
C TRP A 117 -19.10 -10.77 -11.98
N PRO A 118 -19.15 -11.23 -13.26
CA PRO A 118 -17.96 -11.71 -13.95
C PRO A 118 -16.90 -10.61 -14.09
N THR A 119 -17.29 -9.42 -14.56
CA THR A 119 -16.39 -8.27 -14.73
C THR A 119 -15.85 -7.74 -13.41
N ALA A 120 -16.68 -7.73 -12.35
CA ALA A 120 -16.25 -7.38 -11.01
C ALA A 120 -15.20 -8.38 -10.49
N GLY A 121 -15.37 -9.68 -10.75
CA GLY A 121 -14.40 -10.73 -10.42
C GLY A 121 -13.04 -10.50 -11.07
N GLU A 122 -13.02 -10.21 -12.38
CA GLU A 122 -11.80 -9.87 -13.12
C GLU A 122 -11.11 -8.63 -12.53
N GLY A 123 -11.88 -7.58 -12.22
CA GLY A 123 -11.37 -6.37 -11.58
C GLY A 123 -10.71 -6.66 -10.23
N LEU A 124 -11.33 -7.51 -9.40
CA LEU A 124 -10.77 -7.91 -8.10
C LEU A 124 -9.47 -8.70 -8.26
N VAL A 125 -9.31 -9.52 -9.29
CA VAL A 125 -8.05 -10.24 -9.58
C VAL A 125 -6.92 -9.27 -9.86
N VAL A 126 -7.17 -8.22 -10.66
CA VAL A 126 -6.17 -7.17 -10.95
C VAL A 126 -5.79 -6.43 -9.68
N ILE A 127 -6.78 -5.99 -8.90
CA ILE A 127 -6.54 -5.30 -7.61
C ILE A 127 -5.67 -6.17 -6.70
N ARG A 128 -6.01 -7.46 -6.55
CA ARG A 128 -5.25 -8.40 -5.73
C ARG A 128 -3.79 -8.50 -6.16
N ARG A 129 -3.52 -8.60 -7.47
CA ARG A 129 -2.14 -8.67 -7.98
C ARG A 129 -1.36 -7.41 -7.63
N LEU A 130 -1.96 -6.23 -7.84
CA LEU A 130 -1.32 -4.96 -7.52
C LEU A 130 -1.08 -4.79 -6.02
N VAL A 131 -2.06 -5.13 -5.16
CA VAL A 131 -1.89 -5.13 -3.69
C VAL A 131 -0.80 -6.10 -3.27
N GLY A 132 -0.76 -7.32 -3.84
CA GLY A 132 0.27 -8.30 -3.55
C GLY A 132 1.67 -7.82 -3.93
N THR A 133 1.84 -7.25 -5.13
CA THR A 133 3.11 -6.62 -5.54
C THR A 133 3.50 -5.49 -4.60
N ASN A 134 2.55 -4.63 -4.24
CA ASN A 134 2.80 -3.49 -3.36
C ASN A 134 3.18 -3.93 -1.93
N LEU A 135 2.53 -4.98 -1.41
CA LEU A 135 2.87 -5.60 -0.13
C LEU A 135 4.31 -6.17 -0.17
N THR A 136 4.67 -6.91 -1.20
CA THR A 136 6.03 -7.44 -1.36
C THR A 136 7.06 -6.32 -1.38
N LEU A 137 6.82 -5.26 -2.15
CA LEU A 137 7.70 -4.08 -2.17
C LEU A 137 7.81 -3.43 -0.79
N GLY A 138 6.70 -3.27 -0.06
CA GLY A 138 6.70 -2.72 1.29
C GLY A 138 7.51 -3.55 2.29
N LEU A 139 7.35 -4.87 2.26
CA LEU A 139 8.11 -5.78 3.13
C LEU A 139 9.60 -5.78 2.77
N LEU A 140 9.94 -5.82 1.48
CA LEU A 140 11.32 -5.70 1.02
C LEU A 140 11.94 -4.37 1.42
N ASN A 141 11.16 -3.28 1.39
CA ASN A 141 11.62 -1.96 1.79
C ASN A 141 11.97 -1.92 3.29
N ILE A 142 11.13 -2.54 4.13
CA ILE A 142 11.40 -2.69 5.57
C ILE A 142 12.68 -3.51 5.79
N VAL A 143 12.80 -4.67 5.15
CA VAL A 143 14.00 -5.52 5.26
C VAL A 143 15.26 -4.76 4.83
N LEU A 144 15.19 -4.02 3.71
CA LEU A 144 16.31 -3.23 3.20
C LEU A 144 16.82 -2.21 4.22
N VAL A 145 15.92 -1.52 4.93
CA VAL A 145 16.29 -0.52 5.94
C VAL A 145 17.06 -1.14 7.11
N PHE A 146 16.75 -2.37 7.51
CA PHE A 146 17.41 -3.01 8.66
C PHE A 146 18.64 -3.83 8.28
N VAL A 147 18.68 -4.41 7.08
CA VAL A 147 19.74 -5.36 6.68
C VAL A 147 20.88 -4.67 5.96
N LEU A 148 20.60 -3.74 5.03
CA LEU A 148 21.65 -3.12 4.23
C LEU A 148 22.68 -2.32 5.04
N PRO A 149 22.31 -1.59 6.10
CA PRO A 149 23.29 -0.92 6.97
C PRO A 149 24.21 -1.87 7.75
N VAL A 150 23.85 -3.15 7.90
CA VAL A 150 24.69 -4.16 8.56
C VAL A 150 25.70 -4.77 7.58
N LEU A 151 25.42 -4.70 6.29
CA LEU A 151 26.23 -5.30 5.22
C LEU A 151 27.20 -4.31 4.55
N MET A 152 27.07 -3.01 4.81
CA MET A 152 27.86 -1.91 4.22
C MET A 152 28.63 -1.16 5.30
#